data_AF-A0A9X3SDE4-F1
#
_entry.id   AF-A0A9X3SDE4-F1
#
_cell.length_a   1.000
_cell.length_b   1.000
_cell.length_c   1.000
_cell.angle_alpha   90.00
_cell.angle_beta   90.00
_cell.angle_gamma   90.00
#
_symmetry.space_group_name_H-M   'P 1'
#
loop_
_entity.id
_entity.type
_entity.pdbx_description
1 polymer ?
#
loop_
_entity_poly.entity_id
_entity_poly.type
_entity_poly.pdbx_seq_one_letter_code
_entity_poly.pdbx_strand_id
1 'polypeptide(L)'
;MQERTFSLLTAIRAAAALLWAAALVIAVGDRIPTTASDVTVAAALVLSTYPLIDAVASFFQARWVNGAISTTAAVALAVATFAGDAGAALIVFGAWAFVSGAIQLAGALSPRQWPMIISGGVSTLAGLSFVAASGQDEANLAQLAGYMAVGAVLYLIWTARTWRAAPVSAGA
;
A
#
# COMPACT_ATOMS: atom_id res chain seq x y z
N MET A 1 -4.18 -20.63 19.22
CA MET A 1 -4.61 -19.22 19.42
C MET A 1 -3.89 -18.27 18.47
N GLN A 2 -2.56 -18.35 18.37
CA GLN A 2 -1.70 -17.51 17.52
C GLN A 2 -2.08 -17.49 16.02
N GLU A 3 -2.47 -18.64 15.44
CA GLU A 3 -2.87 -18.72 14.02
C GLU A 3 -4.20 -18.00 13.71
N ARG A 4 -5.18 -18.07 14.62
CA ARG A 4 -6.44 -17.32 14.51
C ARG A 4 -6.20 -15.82 14.56
N THR A 5 -5.40 -15.37 15.53
CA THR A 5 -5.04 -13.94 15.66
C THR A 5 -4.35 -13.44 14.39
N PHE A 6 -3.40 -14.21 13.84
CA PHE A 6 -2.69 -13.81 12.63
C PHE A 6 -3.62 -13.72 11.41
N SER A 7 -4.51 -14.69 11.25
CA SER A 7 -5.48 -14.71 10.15
C SER A 7 -6.49 -13.55 10.24
N LEU A 8 -6.91 -13.19 11.46
CA LEU A 8 -7.75 -12.02 11.68
C LEU A 8 -7.02 -10.73 11.31
N LEU A 9 -5.74 -10.60 11.68
CA LEU A 9 -4.93 -9.44 11.32
C LEU A 9 -4.77 -9.28 9.82
N THR A 10 -4.55 -10.37 9.07
CA THR A 10 -4.47 -10.29 7.60
C THR A 10 -5.81 -10.01 6.94
N ALA A 11 -6.91 -10.54 7.48
CA ALA A 11 -8.25 -10.20 7.00
C ALA A 11 -8.58 -8.71 7.23
N ILE A 12 -8.25 -8.18 8.41
CA ILE A 12 -8.40 -6.75 8.74
C ILE A 12 -7.58 -5.89 7.80
N ARG A 13 -6.34 -6.27 7.50
CA ARG A 13 -5.49 -5.55 6.53
C ARG A 13 -6.08 -5.58 5.12
N ALA A 14 -6.65 -6.70 4.68
CA ALA A 14 -7.34 -6.78 3.40
C ALA A 14 -8.54 -5.82 3.34
N ALA A 15 -9.38 -5.84 4.38
CA ALA A 15 -10.54 -4.95 4.47
C ALA A 15 -10.12 -3.48 4.49
N ALA A 16 -9.11 -3.11 5.29
CA ALA A 16 -8.56 -1.77 5.33
C ALA A 16 -8.00 -1.32 3.96
N ALA A 17 -7.30 -2.20 3.24
CA ALA A 17 -6.78 -1.91 1.91
C ALA A 17 -7.90 -1.69 0.88
N LEU A 18 -8.96 -2.49 0.91
CA LEU A 18 -10.14 -2.31 0.05
C LEU A 18 -10.92 -1.03 0.38
N LEU A 19 -11.12 -0.75 1.68
CA LEU A 19 -11.77 0.48 2.12
C LEU A 19 -10.98 1.72 1.72
N TRP A 20 -9.66 1.67 1.85
CA TRP A 20 -8.78 2.74 1.41
C TRP A 20 -8.84 2.93 -0.12
N ALA A 21 -8.80 1.84 -0.89
CA ALA A 21 -8.91 1.89 -2.35
C ALA A 21 -10.25 2.49 -2.79
N ALA A 22 -11.35 2.06 -2.18
CA ALA A 22 -12.68 2.61 -2.43
C ALA A 22 -12.76 4.10 -2.05
N ALA A 23 -12.21 4.48 -0.90
CA ALA A 23 -12.17 5.87 -0.46
C ALA A 23 -11.38 6.75 -1.45
N LEU A 24 -10.26 6.26 -2.00
CA LEU A 24 -9.50 6.98 -3.00
C LEU A 24 -10.29 7.17 -4.29
N VAL A 25 -10.92 6.10 -4.80
CA VAL A 25 -11.76 6.18 -6.02
C VAL A 25 -12.92 7.14 -5.83
N ILE A 26 -13.61 7.10 -4.68
CA ILE A 26 -14.70 8.02 -4.35
C ILE A 26 -14.19 9.47 -4.24
N ALA A 27 -13.04 9.67 -3.60
CA ALA A 27 -12.45 11.00 -3.41
C ALA A 27 -11.95 11.63 -4.72
N VAL A 28 -11.54 10.79 -5.67
CA VAL A 28 -11.23 11.16 -7.06
C VAL A 28 -12.51 11.48 -7.83
N GLY A 29 -13.56 10.67 -7.68
CA GLY A 29 -14.89 10.89 -8.26
C GLY A 29 -14.97 10.69 -9.78
N ASP A 30 -15.94 11.33 -10.42
CA ASP A 30 -16.19 11.25 -11.89
C ASP A 30 -15.18 12.06 -12.73
N ARG A 31 -14.30 12.80 -12.06
CA ARG A 31 -13.14 13.41 -12.73
C ARG A 31 -12.17 12.27 -13.01
N ILE A 32 -12.05 11.82 -14.25
CA ILE A 32 -10.91 10.99 -14.65
C ILE A 32 -9.69 11.92 -14.59
N PRO A 33 -8.83 11.87 -13.55
CA PRO A 33 -7.82 12.90 -13.36
C PRO A 33 -6.70 12.64 -14.37
N THR A 34 -6.51 13.57 -15.30
CA THR A 34 -5.29 13.71 -16.09
C THR A 34 -4.32 14.64 -15.32
N THR A 35 -3.03 14.75 -15.72
CA THR A 35 -1.97 15.45 -14.94
C THR A 35 -2.25 16.92 -14.64
N ALA A 36 -3.28 17.51 -15.24
CA ALA A 36 -3.57 18.94 -15.18
C ALA A 36 -4.75 19.33 -14.26
N SER A 37 -5.19 18.48 -13.34
CA SER A 37 -6.44 18.72 -12.60
C SER A 37 -6.34 18.57 -11.07
N ASP A 38 -6.96 19.55 -10.39
CA ASP A 38 -6.93 19.77 -8.93
C ASP A 38 -7.17 18.48 -8.14
N VAL A 39 -6.09 17.97 -7.51
CA VAL A 39 -6.21 16.93 -6.49
C VAL A 39 -7.19 17.42 -5.43
N THR A 40 -8.31 16.73 -5.28
CA THR A 40 -9.33 17.14 -4.31
C THR A 40 -8.75 17.07 -2.91
N VAL A 41 -9.19 17.95 -2.01
CA VAL A 41 -8.77 17.89 -0.59
C VAL A 41 -9.04 16.50 0.00
N ALA A 42 -10.15 15.86 -0.40
CA ALA A 42 -10.45 14.50 0.01
C ALA A 42 -9.40 13.49 -0.50
N ALA A 43 -9.00 13.56 -1.77
CA ALA A 43 -7.98 12.69 -2.34
C ALA A 43 -6.61 12.93 -1.70
N ALA A 44 -6.23 14.19 -1.47
CA ALA A 44 -4.99 14.57 -0.77
C ALA A 44 -4.93 13.96 0.65
N LEU A 45 -6.02 14.08 1.40
CA LEU A 45 -6.14 13.47 2.72
C LEU A 45 -6.00 11.94 2.65
N VAL A 46 -6.78 11.28 1.78
CA VAL A 46 -6.72 9.82 1.63
C VAL A 46 -5.32 9.35 1.22
N LEU A 47 -4.68 10.01 0.26
CA LEU A 47 -3.34 9.66 -0.21
C LEU A 47 -2.30 9.72 0.91
N SER A 48 -2.30 10.80 1.71
CA SER A 48 -1.37 10.96 2.82
C SER A 48 -1.51 9.91 3.93
N THR A 49 -2.70 9.32 4.09
CA THR A 49 -2.95 8.35 5.17
C THR A 49 -2.22 7.02 4.98
N TYR A 50 -1.96 6.57 3.75
CA TYR A 50 -1.43 5.23 3.55
C TYR A 50 0.03 5.06 4.02
N PRO A 51 0.99 5.92 3.61
CA PRO A 51 2.34 5.86 4.18
C PRO A 51 2.34 6.13 5.70
N LEU A 52 1.37 6.89 6.22
CA LEU A 52 1.25 7.11 7.67
C LEU A 52 0.86 5.83 8.42
N ILE A 53 -0.07 5.02 7.88
CA ILE A 53 -0.41 3.70 8.45
C ILE A 53 0.83 2.82 8.54
N ASP A 54 1.65 2.81 7.48
CA ASP A 54 2.89 2.02 7.47
C ASP A 54 3.95 2.56 8.42
N ALA A 55 4.06 3.89 8.56
CA ALA A 55 4.95 4.52 9.52
C ALA A 55 4.62 4.10 10.96
N VAL A 56 3.34 4.20 11.33
CA VAL A 56 2.84 3.79 12.65
C VAL A 56 3.11 2.30 12.89
N ALA A 57 2.77 1.45 11.91
CA ALA A 57 3.02 0.01 12.00
C ALA A 57 4.50 -0.32 12.15
N SER A 58 5.38 0.42 11.46
CA SER A 58 6.83 0.25 11.53
C SER A 58 7.40 0.65 12.88
N PHE A 59 6.96 1.77 13.47
CA PHE A 59 7.39 2.18 14.80
C PHE A 59 6.94 1.21 15.89
N PHE A 60 5.71 0.69 15.82
CA PHE A 60 5.23 -0.37 16.73
C PHE A 60 6.08 -1.64 16.65
N GLN A 61 6.67 -1.93 15.49
CA GLN A 61 7.57 -3.07 15.29
C GLN A 61 9.05 -2.73 15.54
N ALA A 62 9.36 -1.55 16.10
CA ALA A 62 10.72 -1.04 16.27
C ALA A 62 11.56 -0.99 14.98
N ARG A 63 10.90 -0.88 13.82
CA ARG A 63 11.51 -0.76 12.49
C ARG A 63 11.74 0.70 12.13
N TRP A 64 12.56 1.39 12.92
CA TRP A 64 12.75 2.86 12.87
C TRP A 64 13.06 3.42 11.48
N VAL A 65 13.91 2.77 10.70
CA VAL A 65 14.25 3.21 9.34
C VAL A 65 13.03 3.18 8.42
N ASN A 66 12.23 2.12 8.47
CA ASN A 66 11.00 2.01 7.68
C ASN A 66 9.98 3.06 8.13
N GLY A 67 9.86 3.25 9.45
CA GLY A 67 9.01 4.30 10.02
C GLY A 67 9.37 5.69 9.50
N ALA A 68 10.66 6.05 9.53
CA ALA A 68 11.16 7.33 9.03
C ALA A 68 10.93 7.52 7.52
N ILE A 69 11.17 6.48 6.72
CA ILE A 69 10.90 6.50 5.26
C ILE A 69 9.41 6.76 5.00
N SER A 70 8.53 6.02 5.68
CA SER A 70 7.09 6.13 5.49
C SER A 70 6.51 7.44 6.04
N THR A 71 7.04 7.99 7.13
CA THR A 71 6.69 9.34 7.61
C THR A 71 7.12 10.41 6.61
N THR A 72 8.33 10.32 6.08
CA THR A 72 8.84 11.27 5.08
C THR A 72 7.98 11.24 3.83
N ALA A 73 7.62 10.05 3.36
CA ALA A 73 6.72 9.86 2.23
C ALA A 73 5.32 10.45 2.51
N ALA A 74 4.76 10.25 3.71
CA ALA A 74 3.46 10.82 4.08
C ALA A 74 3.46 12.36 3.99
N VAL A 75 4.51 12.99 4.54
CA VAL A 75 4.66 14.46 4.51
C VAL A 75 4.85 14.96 3.08
N ALA A 76 5.77 14.36 2.32
CA ALA A 76 6.01 14.74 0.93
C ALA A 76 4.76 14.58 0.06
N LEU A 77 3.99 13.50 0.27
CA LEU A 77 2.77 13.23 -0.47
C LEU A 77 1.67 14.22 -0.11
N ALA A 78 1.55 14.60 1.16
CA ALA A 78 0.65 15.67 1.57
C ALA A 78 1.03 16.99 0.89
N VAL A 79 2.30 17.39 0.91
CA VAL A 79 2.75 18.62 0.26
C VAL A 79 2.42 18.61 -1.25
N ALA A 80 2.73 17.52 -1.96
CA ALA A 80 2.47 17.41 -3.39
C ALA A 80 0.96 17.48 -3.70
N THR A 81 0.15 16.73 -2.96
CA THR A 81 -1.30 16.63 -3.20
C THR A 81 -2.05 17.91 -2.80
N PHE A 82 -1.68 18.57 -1.70
CA PHE A 82 -2.27 19.86 -1.32
C PHE A 82 -1.82 21.02 -2.21
N ALA A 83 -0.69 20.89 -2.92
CA ALA A 83 -0.30 21.80 -3.99
C ALA A 83 -1.03 21.52 -5.32
N GLY A 84 -1.88 20.48 -5.39
CA GLY A 84 -2.62 20.09 -6.58
C GLY A 84 -1.81 19.28 -7.60
N ASP A 85 -0.58 18.87 -7.26
CA ASP A 85 0.34 18.22 -8.20
C ASP A 85 0.20 16.68 -8.16
N ALA A 86 -0.61 16.15 -9.08
CA ALA A 86 -0.83 14.71 -9.23
C ALA A 86 0.43 13.97 -9.72
N GLY A 87 1.26 14.60 -10.55
CA GLY A 87 2.51 14.02 -11.04
C GLY A 87 3.51 13.83 -9.90
N ALA A 88 3.75 14.88 -9.12
CA ALA A 88 4.59 14.80 -7.92
C ALA A 88 4.03 13.80 -6.90
N ALA A 89 2.71 13.71 -6.73
CA ALA A 89 2.10 12.69 -5.88
C ALA A 89 2.42 11.26 -6.35
N LEU A 90 2.36 10.98 -7.66
CA LEU A 90 2.75 9.68 -8.23
C LEU A 90 4.24 9.39 -8.03
N ILE A 91 5.12 10.39 -8.20
CA ILE A 91 6.56 10.22 -7.94
C ILE A 91 6.80 9.86 -6.48
N VAL A 92 6.21 10.60 -5.54
CA VAL A 92 6.43 10.37 -4.10
C VAL A 92 5.89 9.00 -3.70
N PHE A 93 4.66 8.66 -4.09
CA PHE A 93 4.08 7.36 -3.78
C PHE A 93 4.87 6.23 -4.43
N GLY A 94 5.26 6.40 -5.69
CA GLY A 94 6.03 5.43 -6.47
C GLY A 94 7.42 5.18 -5.88
N ALA A 95 8.16 6.23 -5.54
CA ALA A 95 9.46 6.13 -4.89
C ALA A 95 9.36 5.43 -3.53
N TRP A 96 8.34 5.76 -2.73
CA TRP A 96 8.09 5.11 -1.45
C TRP A 96 7.78 3.62 -1.61
N ALA A 97 6.90 3.25 -2.54
CA ALA A 97 6.57 1.85 -2.82
C ALA A 97 7.79 1.07 -3.33
N PHE A 98 8.58 1.67 -4.22
CA PHE A 98 9.82 1.09 -4.71
C PHE A 98 10.81 0.80 -3.57
N VAL A 99 11.11 1.80 -2.75
CA VAL A 99 12.07 1.65 -1.65
C VAL A 99 11.57 0.63 -0.62
N SER A 100 10.30 0.71 -0.24
CA SER A 100 9.70 -0.21 0.73
C SER A 100 9.69 -1.66 0.22
N GLY A 101 9.35 -1.85 -1.05
CA GLY A 101 9.39 -3.15 -1.73
C GLY A 101 10.81 -3.72 -1.83
N ALA A 102 11.79 -2.88 -2.19
CA ALA A 102 13.19 -3.27 -2.28
C ALA A 102 13.76 -3.69 -0.92
N ILE A 103 13.44 -2.96 0.16
CA ILE A 103 13.81 -3.34 1.53
C ILE A 103 13.17 -4.69 1.90
N GLN A 104 11.91 -4.90 1.53
CA GLN A 104 11.23 -6.18 1.77
C GLN A 104 11.89 -7.34 1.01
N LEU A 105 12.32 -7.12 -0.24
CA LEU A 105 13.05 -8.12 -1.01
C LEU A 105 14.43 -8.41 -0.40
N ALA A 106 15.17 -7.38 0.00
CA ALA A 106 16.49 -7.53 0.61
C ALA A 106 16.44 -8.31 1.94
N GLY A 107 15.35 -8.17 2.70
CA GLY A 107 15.12 -8.92 3.94
C GLY A 107 14.59 -10.35 3.76
N ALA A 108 14.20 -10.74 2.54
CA ALA A 108 13.68 -12.08 2.26
C ALA A 108 14.82 -13.05 1.93
N LEU A 109 15.31 -13.76 2.95
CA LEU A 109 16.49 -14.63 2.86
C LEU A 109 16.16 -16.10 2.56
N SER A 110 14.87 -16.47 2.50
CA SER A 110 14.43 -17.86 2.38
C SER A 110 13.27 -18.05 1.40
N PRO A 111 13.24 -19.14 0.61
CA PRO A 111 12.08 -19.50 -0.21
C PRO A 111 10.79 -19.70 0.58
N ARG A 112 10.88 -19.99 1.89
CA ARG A 112 9.70 -20.08 2.77
C ARG A 112 9.05 -18.71 3.01
N GLN A 113 9.77 -17.62 2.75
CA GLN A 113 9.28 -16.25 2.80
C GLN A 113 8.75 -15.79 1.42
N TRP A 114 8.39 -16.70 0.51
CA TRP A 114 7.80 -16.34 -0.78
C TRP A 114 6.66 -15.29 -0.70
N PRO A 115 5.80 -15.21 0.34
CA PRO A 115 4.81 -14.14 0.41
C PRO A 115 5.45 -12.75 0.52
N MET A 116 6.55 -12.65 1.26
CA MET A 116 7.36 -11.45 1.38
C MET A 116 8.05 -11.11 0.06
N ILE A 117 8.53 -12.13 -0.67
CA ILE A 117 9.14 -11.96 -2.00
C ILE A 117 8.12 -11.42 -3.01
N ILE A 118 6.92 -12.03 -3.09
CA ILE A 118 5.87 -11.59 -4.00
C ILE A 118 5.39 -10.19 -3.65
N SER A 119 5.13 -9.92 -2.36
CA SER A 119 4.72 -8.60 -1.88
C SER A 119 5.76 -7.52 -2.24
N GLY A 120 7.03 -7.81 -1.95
CA GLY A 120 8.14 -6.88 -2.23
C GLY A 120 8.32 -6.66 -3.72
N GLY A 121 8.20 -7.72 -4.53
CA GLY A 121 8.26 -7.65 -5.99
C GLY A 121 7.13 -6.80 -6.60
N VAL A 122 5.88 -7.05 -6.19
CA VAL A 122 4.72 -6.25 -6.65
C VAL A 122 4.90 -4.78 -6.28
N SER A 123 5.32 -4.48 -5.05
CA SER A 123 5.54 -3.11 -4.59
C SER A 123 6.67 -2.41 -5.35
N THR A 124 7.77 -3.12 -5.59
CA THR A 124 8.92 -2.60 -6.34
C THR A 124 8.53 -2.24 -7.78
N LEU A 125 7.86 -3.17 -8.48
CA LEU A 125 7.43 -2.97 -9.86
C LEU A 125 6.35 -1.90 -9.98
N ALA A 126 5.37 -1.90 -9.08
CA ALA A 126 4.33 -0.87 -9.04
C ALA A 126 4.95 0.52 -8.81
N GLY A 127 5.92 0.63 -7.90
CA GLY A 127 6.63 1.87 -7.63
C GLY A 127 7.31 2.44 -8.88
N LEU A 128 8.03 1.60 -9.64
CA LEU A 128 8.63 2.00 -10.92
C LEU A 128 7.57 2.44 -11.94
N SER A 129 6.47 1.70 -12.05
CA SER A 129 5.36 2.05 -12.95
C SER A 129 4.72 3.39 -12.60
N PHE A 130 4.57 3.73 -11.32
CA PHE A 130 4.03 5.03 -10.89
C PHE A 130 4.97 6.19 -11.19
N VAL A 131 6.28 6.00 -10.97
CA VAL A 131 7.29 7.00 -11.36
C VAL A 131 7.33 7.18 -12.88
N ALA A 132 7.14 6.12 -13.66
CA ALA A 132 7.03 6.25 -15.12
C ALA A 132 5.73 6.96 -15.55
N ALA A 133 4.61 6.68 -14.87
CA ALA A 133 3.32 7.29 -15.14
C ALA A 133 3.26 8.78 -14.78
N SER A 134 4.10 9.26 -13.86
CA SER A 134 4.09 10.66 -13.45
C SER A 134 4.55 11.65 -14.53
N GLY A 135 5.30 11.17 -15.53
CA GLY A 135 5.77 11.99 -16.65
C GLY A 135 4.82 12.01 -17.85
N GLN A 136 3.68 11.32 -17.77
CA GLN A 136 2.67 11.30 -18.83
C GLN A 136 1.74 12.51 -18.70
N ASP A 137 1.11 12.93 -19.80
CA ASP A 137 0.08 14.00 -19.81
C ASP A 137 -1.23 13.59 -19.08
N GLU A 138 -1.27 12.38 -18.50
CA GLU A 138 -2.38 11.89 -17.70
C GLU A 138 -1.89 11.17 -16.42
N ALA A 139 -1.78 11.90 -15.29
CA ALA A 139 -1.42 11.31 -13.99
C ALA A 139 -2.67 10.73 -13.32
N ASN A 140 -3.02 9.52 -13.75
CA ASN A 140 -4.18 8.83 -13.22
C ASN A 140 -3.89 8.25 -11.81
N LEU A 141 -4.21 9.05 -10.78
CA LEU A 141 -4.09 8.66 -9.36
C LEU A 141 -4.96 7.45 -8.98
N ALA A 142 -6.00 7.12 -9.75
CA ALA A 142 -6.83 5.95 -9.48
C ALA A 142 -6.06 4.63 -9.66
N GLN A 143 -4.94 4.63 -10.40
CA GLN A 143 -4.06 3.46 -10.50
C GLN A 143 -3.49 3.03 -9.13
N LEU A 144 -3.33 3.98 -8.19
CA LEU A 144 -2.91 3.68 -6.82
C LEU A 144 -3.94 2.82 -6.07
N ALA A 145 -5.24 3.01 -6.35
CA ALA A 145 -6.30 2.16 -5.81
C ALA A 145 -6.20 0.72 -6.34
N GLY A 146 -5.83 0.55 -7.61
CA GLY A 146 -5.58 -0.76 -8.21
C GLY A 146 -4.45 -1.52 -7.51
N TYR A 147 -3.33 -0.84 -7.22
CA TYR A 147 -2.24 -1.41 -6.42
C TYR A 147 -2.71 -1.87 -5.03
N MET A 148 -3.54 -1.06 -4.37
CA MET A 148 -4.11 -1.41 -3.07
C MET A 148 -5.05 -2.61 -3.13
N ALA A 149 -5.84 -2.74 -4.19
CA ALA A 149 -6.68 -3.92 -4.43
C ALA A 149 -5.83 -5.18 -4.61
N VAL A 150 -4.71 -5.11 -5.34
CA VAL A 150 -3.77 -6.24 -5.47
C VAL A 150 -3.22 -6.64 -4.10
N GLY A 151 -2.82 -5.68 -3.27
CA GLY A 151 -2.38 -5.92 -1.89
C GLY A 151 -3.46 -6.63 -1.05
N ALA A 152 -4.72 -6.19 -1.17
CA ALA A 152 -5.85 -6.82 -0.48
C ALA A 152 -6.04 -8.28 -0.89
N VAL A 153 -5.95 -8.59 -2.19
CA VAL A 153 -6.03 -9.97 -2.70
C VAL A 153 -4.93 -10.84 -2.08
N LEU A 154 -3.70 -10.34 -2.01
CA LEU A 154 -2.60 -11.07 -1.38
C LEU A 154 -2.88 -11.35 0.11
N TYR A 155 -3.40 -10.39 0.86
CA TYR A 155 -3.80 -10.59 2.25
C TYR A 155 -4.94 -11.61 2.42
N LEU A 156 -5.90 -11.65 1.50
CA LEU A 156 -7.00 -12.62 1.50
C LEU A 156 -6.50 -14.03 1.18
N ILE A 157 -5.62 -14.19 0.19
CA ILE A 157 -4.96 -15.47 -0.12
C ILE A 157 -4.25 -15.97 1.14
N TRP A 158 -3.56 -15.08 1.83
CA TRP A 158 -2.80 -15.42 3.02
C TRP A 158 -3.71 -15.87 4.17
N THR A 159 -4.80 -15.14 4.39
CA THR A 159 -5.86 -15.51 5.34
C THR A 159 -6.43 -16.89 5.00
N ALA A 160 -6.83 -17.14 3.75
CA ALA A 160 -7.41 -18.43 3.35
C ALA A 160 -6.44 -19.61 3.59
N ARG A 161 -5.13 -19.40 3.40
CA ARG A 161 -4.11 -20.42 3.63
C ARG A 161 -3.96 -20.79 5.11
N THR A 162 -3.92 -19.81 6.01
CA THR A 162 -3.76 -20.09 7.44
C THR A 162 -4.98 -20.72 8.06
N TRP A 163 -6.18 -20.39 7.58
CA TRP A 163 -7.41 -21.05 8.03
C TRP A 163 -7.44 -22.53 7.66
N ARG A 164 -6.94 -22.91 6.48
CA ARG A 164 -6.85 -24.31 6.04
C ARG A 164 -5.78 -25.12 6.79
N ALA A 165 -4.79 -24.44 7.37
CA ALA A 165 -3.72 -25.07 8.13
C ALA A 165 -4.06 -25.30 9.62
N ALA A 166 -5.11 -24.64 10.13
CA ALA A 166 -5.55 -24.82 11.51
C ALA A 166 -6.07 -26.26 11.71
N PRO A 167 -5.55 -27.01 12.69
CA PRO A 167 -6.08 -28.33 12.99
C PRO A 167 -7.57 -28.22 13.31
N VAL A 168 -8.39 -29.05 12.66
CA VAL A 168 -9.74 -29.32 13.15
C VAL A 168 -9.56 -29.79 14.58
N SER A 169 -9.99 -29.00 15.56
CA SER A 169 -10.09 -29.47 16.93
C SER A 169 -11.04 -30.66 16.91
N ALA A 170 -10.47 -31.87 16.87
CA ALA A 170 -11.20 -33.10 17.09
C ALA A 170 -11.79 -32.98 18.49
N GLY A 171 -13.11 -32.77 18.54
CA GLY A 171 -13.86 -32.99 19.76
C GLY A 171 -13.70 -34.45 20.14
N ALA A 172 -13.08 -34.69 21.28
CA ALA A 172 -13.12 -35.92 22.05
C ALA A 172 -13.36 -35.52 23.51
#